data_AF-A0A6J1WZ15-F1
#
_entry.id   AF-A0A6J1WZ15-F1
#
_cell.length_a   1.000
_cell.length_b   1.000
_cell.length_c   1.000
_cell.angle_alpha   90.00
_cell.angle_beta   90.00
_cell.angle_gamma   90.00
#
_symmetry.space_group_name_H-M   'P 1'
#
loop_
_entity.id
_entity.type
_entity.pdbx_description
1 polymer ?
#
loop_
_entity_poly.entity_id
_entity_poly.type
_entity_poly.pdbx_seq_one_letter_code
_entity_poly.pdbx_strand_id
1 'polypeptide(L)'
;MLGLRSLAAGAFRTRRVLSKVQTPLSIQKFGHGHHGPPQPFDNMPFKVTNRYFASIFFAIFFGIGLWTPYFIVWYSMAKKTL
;
A
#
# COMPACT_ATOMS: atom_id res chain seq x y z
N MET A 1 -15.99 15.84 49.69
CA MET A 1 -15.02 14.86 49.16
C MET A 1 -15.60 14.13 47.94
N LEU A 2 -15.55 14.72 46.73
CA LEU A 2 -16.16 14.15 45.53
C LEU A 2 -15.29 14.24 44.25
N GLY A 3 -14.01 14.64 44.35
CA GLY A 3 -13.14 14.83 43.18
C GLY A 3 -12.29 13.61 42.81
N LEU A 4 -11.87 12.80 43.79
CA LEU A 4 -10.89 11.73 43.56
C LEU A 4 -11.53 10.46 42.94
N ARG A 5 -12.80 10.20 43.24
CA ARG A 5 -13.53 9.03 42.74
C ARG A 5 -14.02 9.19 41.30
N SER A 6 -14.36 10.42 40.89
CA SER A 6 -14.80 10.72 39.51
C SER A 6 -13.62 10.73 38.51
N LEU A 7 -12.44 11.18 38.94
CA LEU A 7 -11.20 11.11 38.14
C LEU A 7 -10.76 9.66 37.89
N ALA A 8 -10.82 8.80 38.92
CA ALA A 8 -10.53 7.38 38.76
C ALA A 8 -11.50 6.69 37.78
N ALA A 9 -12.80 6.98 37.88
CA ALA A 9 -13.82 6.42 36.98
C ALA A 9 -13.66 6.88 35.51
N GLY A 10 -13.18 8.10 35.27
CA GLY A 10 -12.87 8.61 33.93
C GLY A 10 -11.65 7.94 33.29
N ALA A 11 -10.60 7.67 34.07
CA ALA A 11 -9.35 7.09 33.59
C ALA A 11 -9.49 5.64 33.10
N PHE A 12 -10.39 4.86 33.68
CA PHE A 12 -10.62 3.46 33.25
C PHE A 12 -11.42 3.35 31.94
N ARG A 13 -12.28 4.33 31.63
CA ARG A 13 -13.13 4.29 30.42
C ARG A 13 -12.41 4.75 29.16
N THR A 14 -11.52 5.74 29.26
CA THR A 14 -10.73 6.24 28.11
C THR A 14 -9.66 5.25 27.64
N ARG A 15 -9.10 4.43 28.56
CA ARG A 15 -8.06 3.44 28.25
C ARG A 15 -8.54 2.32 27.32
N ARG A 16 -9.79 1.89 27.43
CA ARG A 16 -10.37 0.83 26.56
C ARG A 16 -10.77 1.30 25.17
N VAL A 17 -11.03 2.60 25.00
CA VAL A 17 -11.37 3.19 23.70
C VAL A 17 -10.11 3.46 22.89
N LEU A 18 -9.05 3.96 23.54
CA LEU A 18 -7.75 4.19 22.91
C LEU A 18 -7.06 2.89 22.46
N SER A 19 -7.28 1.75 23.14
CA SER A 19 -6.73 0.46 22.71
C SER A 19 -7.33 -0.08 21.41
N LYS A 20 -8.37 0.55 20.86
CA LYS A 20 -9.01 0.15 19.58
C LYS A 20 -8.72 1.11 18.42
N VAL A 21 -8.02 2.22 18.64
CA VAL A 21 -7.89 3.30 17.65
C VAL A 21 -6.66 3.17 16.75
N GLN A 22 -5.72 2.25 17.03
CA GLN A 22 -4.47 2.24 16.26
C GLN A 22 -3.95 0.83 15.99
N THR A 23 -4.52 0.20 14.97
CA THR A 23 -3.74 -0.65 14.09
C THR A 23 -3.91 -0.10 12.66
N PRO A 24 -2.90 0.58 12.08
CA PRO A 24 -2.89 0.70 10.64
C PRO A 24 -2.95 -0.72 10.08
N LEU A 25 -3.86 -0.95 9.14
CA LEU A 25 -4.08 -2.23 8.46
C LEU A 25 -2.73 -2.91 8.22
N SER A 26 -2.45 -3.95 9.02
CA SER A 26 -1.31 -4.82 8.83
C SER A 26 -1.56 -5.62 7.54
N ILE A 27 -1.36 -4.98 6.40
CA ILE A 27 -1.01 -5.64 5.14
C ILE A 27 0.43 -6.09 5.35
N GLN A 28 0.62 -7.09 6.20
CA GLN A 28 1.91 -7.72 6.40
C GLN A 28 1.73 -9.22 6.42
N LYS A 29 2.37 -9.81 5.40
CA LYS A 29 2.95 -11.15 5.36
C LYS A 29 2.07 -12.27 4.83
N PHE A 30 1.97 -12.31 3.49
CA PHE A 30 2.16 -13.57 2.76
C PHE A 30 3.66 -13.70 2.43
N GLY A 31 4.43 -14.33 3.31
CA GLY A 31 5.86 -14.57 3.12
C GLY A 31 6.60 -14.86 4.42
N HIS A 32 6.72 -16.14 4.77
CA HIS A 32 7.61 -16.60 5.82
C HIS A 32 9.08 -16.50 5.36
N GLY A 33 9.96 -15.97 6.22
CA GLY A 33 11.41 -16.00 6.00
C GLY A 33 12.25 -15.05 6.88
N HIS A 34 12.77 -15.60 7.98
CA HIS A 34 13.93 -15.19 8.79
C HIS A 34 13.92 -13.89 9.63
N HIS A 35 14.14 -14.09 10.93
CA HIS A 35 14.25 -13.15 12.04
C HIS A 35 15.27 -12.01 11.82
N GLY A 36 14.87 -10.94 11.14
CA GLY A 36 15.67 -9.73 10.99
C GLY A 36 14.81 -8.48 10.80
N PRO A 37 15.42 -7.28 10.84
CA PRO A 37 14.75 -6.05 10.41
C PRO A 37 14.25 -6.20 8.95
N PRO A 38 13.19 -5.49 8.56
CA PRO A 38 12.66 -5.56 7.20
C PRO A 38 13.76 -5.25 6.18
N GLN A 39 13.94 -6.12 5.20
CA GLN A 39 14.95 -5.91 4.17
C GLN A 39 14.48 -4.78 3.24
N PRO A 40 15.41 -4.01 2.66
CA PRO A 40 15.08 -3.14 1.54
C PRO A 40 14.28 -3.93 0.50
N PHE A 41 13.24 -3.31 -0.07
CA PHE A 41 12.32 -3.90 -1.07
C PHE A 41 11.20 -4.81 -0.53
N ASP A 42 11.19 -5.19 0.76
CA ASP A 42 10.14 -6.05 1.35
C ASP A 42 8.78 -5.35 1.50
N ASN A 43 8.75 -4.02 1.45
CA ASN A 43 7.55 -3.20 1.60
C ASN A 43 6.93 -2.77 0.26
N MET A 44 7.47 -3.23 -0.86
CA MET A 44 6.98 -2.85 -2.18
C MET A 44 5.90 -3.83 -2.66
N PRO A 45 4.91 -3.35 -3.44
CA PRO A 45 3.87 -4.21 -3.99
C PRO A 45 4.36 -5.10 -5.15
N PHE A 46 5.67 -5.15 -5.40
CA PHE A 46 6.32 -5.98 -6.41
C PHE A 46 7.67 -6.46 -5.88
N LYS A 47 8.12 -7.63 -6.36
CA LYS A 47 9.38 -8.24 -5.93
C LYS A 47 10.51 -7.91 -6.89
N VAL A 48 11.65 -7.44 -6.36
CA VAL A 48 12.87 -7.18 -7.14
C VAL A 48 13.86 -8.31 -6.91
N THR A 49 13.67 -9.43 -7.62
CA THR A 49 14.61 -10.57 -7.56
C THR A 49 15.83 -10.36 -8.47
N ASN A 50 15.66 -9.65 -9.60
CA ASN A 50 16.70 -9.40 -10.59
C ASN A 50 16.53 -7.99 -11.17
N ARG A 51 17.63 -7.23 -11.25
CA ARG A 51 17.64 -5.87 -11.84
C ARG A 51 17.08 -5.83 -13.25
N TYR A 52 17.41 -6.81 -14.09
CA TYR A 52 16.99 -6.82 -15.50
C TYR A 52 15.49 -7.05 -15.62
N PHE A 53 14.94 -7.94 -14.80
CA PHE A 53 13.51 -8.20 -14.77
C PHE A 53 12.73 -6.98 -14.28
N ALA A 54 13.22 -6.32 -13.23
CA ALA A 54 12.61 -5.09 -12.72
C ALA A 54 12.60 -3.97 -13.80
N SER A 55 13.71 -3.77 -14.52
CA SER A 55 13.77 -2.79 -15.60
C SER A 55 12.80 -3.10 -16.73
N ILE A 56 12.69 -4.36 -17.16
CA ILE A 56 11.75 -4.77 -18.21
C ILE A 56 10.30 -4.57 -17.73
N PHE A 57 10.00 -4.97 -16.50
CA PHE A 57 8.67 -4.78 -15.91
C PHE A 57 8.26 -3.30 -15.92
N PHE A 58 9.15 -2.40 -15.47
CA PHE A 58 8.86 -0.97 -15.49
C PHE A 58 8.80 -0.37 -16.90
N ALA A 59 9.67 -0.80 -17.82
CA ALA A 59 9.61 -0.37 -19.22
C ALA A 59 8.24 -0.71 -19.84
N ILE A 60 7.71 -1.90 -19.57
CA ILE A 60 6.39 -2.31 -20.05
C ILE A 60 5.28 -1.54 -19.33
N PHE A 61 5.32 -1.46 -18.00
CA PHE A 61 4.29 -0.79 -17.19
C PHE A 61 4.12 0.68 -17.60
N PHE A 62 5.23 1.43 -17.64
CA PHE A 62 5.20 2.83 -18.07
C PHE A 62 5.01 2.97 -19.58
N GLY A 63 5.56 2.05 -20.38
CA GLY A 63 5.38 2.02 -21.82
C GLY A 63 3.91 1.91 -22.21
N ILE A 64 3.16 0.99 -21.60
CA ILE A 64 1.71 0.85 -21.85
C ILE A 64 0.98 2.14 -21.46
N GLY A 65 1.24 2.70 -20.28
CA GLY A 65 0.61 3.94 -19.83
C GLY A 65 0.90 5.11 -20.78
N LEU A 66 2.12 5.20 -21.28
CA LEU A 66 2.54 6.22 -22.24
C LEU A 66 1.90 6.01 -23.62
N TRP A 67 1.83 4.78 -24.12
CA TRP A 67 1.26 4.48 -25.44
C TRP A 67 -0.27 4.55 -25.50
N THR A 68 -0.95 4.31 -24.38
CA THR A 68 -2.42 4.26 -24.29
C THR A 68 -3.13 5.47 -24.91
N PRO A 69 -2.81 6.75 -24.56
CA PRO A 69 -3.50 7.90 -25.14
C PRO A 69 -3.32 8.01 -26.67
N TYR A 70 -2.13 7.69 -27.19
CA TYR A 70 -1.87 7.70 -28.63
C TYR A 70 -2.69 6.64 -29.36
N PHE A 71 -2.78 5.44 -28.80
CA PHE A 71 -3.58 4.36 -29.36
C PHE A 71 -5.07 4.69 -29.37
N ILE A 72 -5.58 5.32 -28.31
CA ILE A 72 -6.99 5.79 -28.24
C ILE A 72 -7.27 6.83 -29.31
N VAL A 73 -6.38 7.82 -29.50
CA VAL A 73 -6.54 8.86 -30.53
C VAL A 73 -6.47 8.24 -31.92
N TRP A 74 -5.50 7.36 -32.18
CA TRP A 74 -5.38 6.62 -33.42
C TRP A 74 -6.67 5.85 -33.74
N TYR A 75 -7.19 5.09 -32.77
CA TYR A 75 -8.44 4.35 -32.92
C TYR A 75 -9.62 5.30 -33.20
N SER A 76 -9.70 6.44 -32.51
CA SER A 76 -10.75 7.43 -32.73
C SER A 76 -10.72 8.07 -34.12
N MET A 77 -9.56 8.15 -34.75
CA MET A 77 -9.43 8.60 -36.14
C MET A 77 -9.76 7.47 -37.11
N ALA A 78 -9.25 6.26 -36.85
CA ALA A 78 -9.39 5.09 -37.71
C ALA A 78 -10.84 4.54 -37.77
N LYS A 79 -11.66 4.76 -36.74
CA LYS A 79 -13.05 4.26 -36.69
C LYS A 79 -13.98 4.77 -37.79
N LYS A 80 -13.60 5.83 -38.52
CA LYS A 80 -14.37 6.34 -39.68
C LYS A 80 -13.91 5.73 -41.01
N THR A 81 -12.70 5.19 -41.03
CA THR A 81 -12.04 4.63 -42.22
C THR A 81 -12.04 3.10 -42.24
N LEU A 82 -12.25 2.48 -41.08
CA LEU A 82 -12.54 1.05 -40.89
C LEU A 82 -14.05 0.82 -40.94
#